data_AF-A0A2E2HJH8-F1
#
_entry.id   AF-A0A2E2HJH8-F1
#
_cell.length_a   1.000
_cell.length_b   1.000
_cell.length_c   1.000
_cell.angle_alpha   90.00
_cell.angle_beta   90.00
_cell.angle_gamma   90.00
#
_symmetry.space_group_name_H-M   'P 1'
#
loop_
_entity.id
_entity.type
_entity.pdbx_description
1 polymer ?
#
loop_
_entity_poly.entity_id
_entity_poly.type
_entity_poly.pdbx_seq_one_letter_code
_entity_poly.pdbx_strand_id
1 'polypeptide(L)'
;MEPFSVESWLASTDEDVWTEMMKRVAAFHHKHDFAGNNGHDMGYRIALTVEELGELAAAITKNKPIEEVAEEMADVLILLMGHSLAMNIDLKTSFEAKVDKIMQRPARKGRLGIRVTEYTDS
;
A
#
# COMPACT_ATOMS: atom_id res chain seq x y z
N MET A 1 -20.54 -13.95 -4.35
CA MET A 1 -19.50 -13.44 -3.45
C MET A 1 -18.89 -12.26 -4.17
N GLU A 2 -18.89 -11.08 -3.55
CA GLU A 2 -18.28 -9.89 -4.17
C GLU A 2 -16.81 -10.21 -4.49
N PRO A 3 -16.29 -9.85 -5.68
CA PRO A 3 -14.93 -10.21 -6.10
C PRO A 3 -13.83 -9.63 -5.20
N PHE A 4 -14.17 -8.69 -4.32
CA PHE A 4 -13.25 -8.00 -3.41
C PHE A 4 -13.50 -8.33 -1.93
N SER A 5 -14.27 -9.36 -1.62
CA SER A 5 -14.47 -9.84 -0.25
C SER A 5 -13.24 -10.57 0.30
N VAL A 6 -13.16 -10.72 1.63
CA VAL A 6 -12.10 -11.52 2.27
C VAL A 6 -12.15 -12.95 1.74
N GLU A 7 -13.34 -13.52 1.62
CA GLU A 7 -13.55 -14.90 1.17
C GLU A 7 -13.15 -15.10 -0.29
N SER A 8 -13.41 -14.12 -1.16
CA SER A 8 -12.99 -14.21 -2.57
C SER A 8 -11.48 -14.15 -2.72
N TRP A 9 -10.81 -13.31 -1.93
CA TRP A 9 -9.34 -13.27 -1.90
C TRP A 9 -8.73 -14.55 -1.35
N LEU A 10 -9.30 -15.13 -0.29
CA LEU A 10 -8.85 -16.41 0.25
C LEU A 10 -9.02 -17.57 -0.73
N ALA A 11 -9.98 -17.48 -1.65
CA ALA A 11 -10.23 -18.48 -2.69
C ALA A 11 -9.48 -18.17 -4.01
N SER A 12 -8.77 -17.04 -4.11
CA SER A 12 -8.06 -16.64 -5.33
C SER A 12 -6.90 -17.58 -5.64
N THR A 13 -6.66 -17.82 -6.92
CA THR A 13 -5.53 -18.59 -7.44
C THR A 13 -4.60 -17.74 -8.31
N ASP A 14 -4.75 -16.42 -8.28
CA ASP A 14 -3.93 -15.50 -9.08
C ASP A 14 -2.62 -15.18 -8.34
N GLU A 15 -1.52 -15.77 -8.80
CA GLU A 15 -0.22 -15.68 -8.15
C GLU A 15 0.65 -14.52 -8.64
N ASP A 16 0.32 -13.88 -9.78
CA ASP A 16 1.22 -12.92 -10.45
C ASP A 16 0.72 -11.46 -10.45
N VAL A 17 -0.36 -11.18 -9.71
CA VAL A 17 -0.95 -9.84 -9.57
C VAL A 17 0.10 -8.79 -9.22
N TRP A 18 0.99 -9.09 -8.25
CA TRP A 18 2.03 -8.15 -7.82
C TRP A 18 2.97 -7.76 -8.95
N THR A 19 3.48 -8.74 -9.71
CA THR A 19 4.43 -8.50 -10.79
C THR A 19 3.81 -7.62 -11.86
N GLU A 20 2.56 -7.88 -12.23
CA GLU A 20 1.85 -7.10 -13.23
C GLU A 20 1.60 -5.66 -12.78
N MET A 21 1.24 -5.45 -11.50
CA MET A 21 1.12 -4.11 -10.94
C MET A 21 2.47 -3.38 -10.93
N MET A 22 3.54 -4.02 -10.44
CA MET A 22 4.87 -3.41 -10.39
C MET A 22 5.42 -3.06 -11.77
N LYS A 23 5.18 -3.90 -12.79
CA LYS A 23 5.54 -3.59 -14.19
C LYS A 23 4.90 -2.31 -14.68
N ARG A 24 3.62 -2.07 -14.36
CA ARG A 24 2.90 -0.84 -14.74
C ARG A 24 3.49 0.39 -14.06
N VAL A 25 3.79 0.31 -12.76
CA VAL A 25 4.44 1.40 -12.01
C VAL A 25 5.86 1.67 -12.54
N ALA A 26 6.61 0.60 -12.86
CA ALA A 26 7.94 0.73 -13.47
C ALA A 26 7.88 1.38 -14.85
N ALA A 27 6.92 0.99 -15.69
CA ALA A 27 6.70 1.61 -16.99
C ALA A 27 6.33 3.10 -16.86
N PHE A 28 5.54 3.46 -15.85
CA PHE A 28 5.23 4.85 -15.53
C PHE A 28 6.49 5.63 -15.13
N HIS A 29 7.32 5.09 -14.24
CA HIS A 29 8.59 5.69 -13.86
C HIS A 29 9.54 5.88 -15.05
N HIS A 30 9.61 4.89 -15.95
CA HIS A 30 10.45 4.96 -17.14
C HIS A 30 9.94 6.00 -18.14
N LYS A 31 8.63 6.02 -18.40
CA LYS A 31 7.99 6.96 -19.33
C LYS A 31 8.25 8.42 -18.96
N HIS A 32 8.29 8.73 -17.66
CA HIS A 32 8.46 10.09 -17.14
C HIS A 32 9.90 10.40 -16.70
N ASP A 33 10.83 9.47 -16.87
CA ASP A 33 12.23 9.60 -16.44
C ASP A 33 12.36 10.20 -15.02
N PHE A 34 11.63 9.63 -14.05
CA PHE A 34 11.65 10.17 -12.69
C PHE A 34 13.04 10.13 -12.06
N ALA A 35 13.88 9.17 -12.43
CA ALA A 35 15.27 9.12 -11.97
C ALA A 35 16.07 10.33 -12.45
N GLY A 36 15.93 10.72 -13.73
CA GLY A 36 16.59 11.90 -14.30
C GLY A 36 15.97 13.25 -13.89
N ASN A 37 14.75 13.24 -13.35
CA ASN A 37 13.98 14.46 -13.05
C ASN A 37 13.66 14.65 -11.55
N ASN A 38 14.57 14.23 -10.66
CA ASN A 38 14.44 14.38 -9.19
C ASN A 38 13.24 13.63 -8.56
N GLY A 39 12.49 12.84 -9.33
CA GLY A 39 11.34 12.06 -8.86
C GLY A 39 11.73 10.87 -7.98
N HIS A 40 13.01 10.53 -7.89
CA HIS A 40 13.54 9.51 -6.96
C HIS A 40 14.13 10.11 -5.69
N ASP A 41 14.11 11.44 -5.52
CA ASP A 41 14.47 12.06 -4.24
C ASP A 41 13.47 11.67 -3.15
N MET A 42 13.96 11.08 -2.05
CA MET A 42 13.09 10.53 -1.02
C MET A 42 12.37 11.60 -0.21
N GLY A 43 12.93 12.82 -0.09
CA GLY A 43 12.22 13.94 0.53
C GLY A 43 10.99 14.32 -0.29
N TYR A 44 11.15 14.46 -1.60
CA TYR A 44 10.07 14.73 -2.53
C TYR A 44 9.04 13.60 -2.57
N ARG A 45 9.47 12.34 -2.63
CA ARG A 45 8.56 11.17 -2.65
C ARG A 45 7.71 11.06 -1.39
N ILE A 46 8.29 11.35 -0.21
CA ILE A 46 7.55 11.38 1.05
C ILE A 46 6.57 12.56 1.06
N ALA A 47 6.95 13.73 0.55
CA ALA A 47 6.04 14.87 0.45
C ALA A 47 4.79 14.54 -0.39
N LEU A 48 4.96 13.91 -1.57
CA LEU A 48 3.83 13.43 -2.38
C LEU A 48 2.97 12.42 -1.61
N THR A 49 3.58 11.49 -0.88
CA THR A 49 2.83 10.50 -0.10
C THR A 49 1.98 11.15 1.00
N VAL A 50 2.50 12.20 1.63
CA VAL A 50 1.76 12.97 2.64
C VAL A 50 0.58 13.72 2.02
N GLU A 51 0.74 14.22 0.80
CA GLU A 51 -0.34 14.85 0.02
C GLU A 51 -1.48 13.87 -0.25
N GLU A 52 -1.19 12.72 -0.87
CA GLU A 52 -2.22 11.69 -1.18
C GLU A 52 -2.87 11.11 0.09
N LEU A 53 -2.12 10.98 1.18
CA LEU A 53 -2.70 10.59 2.47
C LEU A 53 -3.70 11.64 2.99
N GLY A 54 -3.46 12.92 2.72
CA GLY A 54 -4.37 14.01 3.01
C GLY A 54 -5.64 13.94 2.16
N GLU A 55 -5.51 13.60 0.87
CA GLU A 55 -6.63 13.44 -0.05
C GLU A 55 -7.49 12.23 0.34
N LEU A 56 -6.88 11.07 0.59
CA LEU A 56 -7.55 9.89 1.13
C LEU A 56 -8.29 10.18 2.45
N ALA A 57 -7.64 10.87 3.38
CA ALA A 57 -8.26 11.26 4.65
C ALA A 57 -9.46 12.19 4.42
N ALA A 58 -9.36 13.14 3.49
CA ALA A 58 -10.45 14.02 3.13
C ALA A 58 -11.61 13.27 2.46
N ALA A 59 -11.33 12.33 1.56
CA ALA A 59 -12.33 11.51 0.89
C ALA A 59 -13.17 10.72 1.90
N ILE A 60 -12.51 10.06 2.86
CA ILE A 60 -13.16 9.28 3.92
C ILE A 60 -13.96 10.20 4.86
N THR A 61 -13.33 11.23 5.42
CA THR A 61 -13.96 12.08 6.46
C THR A 61 -15.11 12.93 5.94
N LYS A 62 -15.10 13.25 4.64
CA LYS A 62 -16.18 13.97 3.96
C LYS A 62 -17.23 13.04 3.34
N ASN A 63 -17.13 11.72 3.59
CA ASN A 63 -18.06 10.72 3.07
C ASN A 63 -18.26 10.83 1.56
N LYS A 64 -17.14 10.94 0.82
CA LYS A 64 -17.15 10.91 -0.66
C LYS A 64 -17.60 9.55 -1.19
N PRO A 65 -18.01 9.46 -2.47
CA PRO A 65 -18.28 8.18 -3.14
C PRO A 65 -17.13 7.18 -2.95
N ILE A 66 -17.47 5.88 -2.91
CA ILE A 66 -16.47 4.82 -2.67
C ILE A 66 -15.43 4.75 -3.79
N GLU A 67 -15.81 5.18 -5.00
CA GLU A 67 -14.95 5.26 -6.17
C GLU A 67 -13.83 6.29 -5.97
N GLU A 68 -14.15 7.47 -5.40
CA GLU A 68 -13.15 8.49 -5.04
C GLU A 68 -12.22 7.95 -3.96
N VAL A 69 -12.76 7.30 -2.91
CA VAL A 69 -11.93 6.70 -1.85
C VAL A 69 -10.99 5.61 -2.41
N ALA A 70 -11.45 4.85 -3.40
CA ALA A 70 -10.65 3.81 -4.05
C ALA A 70 -9.53 4.41 -4.92
N GLU A 71 -9.76 5.53 -5.58
CA GLU A 71 -8.75 6.28 -6.35
C GLU A 71 -7.62 6.76 -5.43
N GLU A 72 -7.95 7.48 -4.36
CA GLU A 72 -6.96 7.97 -3.40
C GLU A 72 -6.16 6.82 -2.73
N MET A 73 -6.83 5.69 -2.48
CA MET A 73 -6.17 4.48 -1.96
C MET A 73 -5.20 3.87 -2.97
N ALA A 74 -5.54 3.92 -4.26
CA ALA A 74 -4.66 3.47 -5.33
C ALA A 74 -3.44 4.40 -5.48
N ASP A 75 -3.62 5.72 -5.34
CA ASP A 75 -2.52 6.68 -5.43
C ASP A 75 -1.47 6.48 -4.32
N VAL A 76 -1.93 6.28 -3.09
CA VAL A 76 -1.03 5.92 -1.96
C VAL A 76 -0.26 4.62 -2.25
N LEU A 77 -0.93 3.60 -2.80
CA LEU A 77 -0.29 2.33 -3.15
C LEU A 77 0.75 2.49 -4.27
N ILE A 78 0.41 3.21 -5.34
CA ILE A 78 1.29 3.48 -6.48
C ILE A 78 2.52 4.25 -6.02
N LEU A 79 2.34 5.23 -5.12
CA LEU A 79 3.47 5.92 -4.51
C LEU A 79 4.36 4.95 -3.77
N LEU A 80 3.85 4.14 -2.84
CA LEU A 80 4.65 3.16 -2.09
C LEU A 80 5.42 2.19 -3.00
N MET A 81 4.78 1.67 -4.04
CA MET A 81 5.44 0.84 -5.06
C MET A 81 6.56 1.62 -5.79
N GLY A 82 6.31 2.88 -6.13
CA GLY A 82 7.31 3.76 -6.73
C GLY A 82 8.47 4.11 -5.79
N HIS A 83 8.27 4.10 -4.46
CA HIS A 83 9.38 4.26 -3.50
C HIS A 83 10.30 3.05 -3.56
N SER A 84 9.75 1.84 -3.67
CA SER A 84 10.57 0.63 -3.75
C SER A 84 11.44 0.62 -5.00
N LEU A 85 10.94 1.14 -6.13
CA LEU A 85 11.74 1.35 -7.34
C LEU A 85 12.86 2.37 -7.12
N ALA A 86 12.55 3.53 -6.52
CA ALA A 86 13.55 4.58 -6.26
C ALA A 86 14.66 4.12 -5.29
N MET A 87 14.31 3.27 -4.32
CA MET A 87 15.22 2.78 -3.29
C MET A 87 15.89 1.43 -3.63
N ASN A 88 15.53 0.81 -4.76
CA ASN A 88 15.93 -0.56 -5.11
C ASN A 88 15.58 -1.59 -4.02
N ILE A 89 14.36 -1.49 -3.48
CA ILE A 89 13.85 -2.39 -2.43
C ILE A 89 12.96 -3.46 -3.08
N ASP A 90 13.22 -4.72 -2.72
CA ASP A 90 12.26 -5.81 -2.93
C ASP A 90 11.12 -5.71 -1.92
N LEU A 91 10.09 -4.96 -2.29
CA LEU A 91 8.94 -4.71 -1.43
C LEU A 91 8.04 -5.95 -1.29
N LYS A 92 8.00 -6.86 -2.27
CA LYS A 92 7.23 -8.11 -2.18
C LYS A 92 7.78 -9.00 -1.09
N THR A 93 9.08 -9.29 -1.14
CA THR A 93 9.74 -10.12 -0.14
C THR A 93 9.63 -9.48 1.26
N SER A 94 9.78 -8.15 1.33
CA SER A 94 9.61 -7.41 2.59
C SER A 94 8.19 -7.48 3.15
N PHE A 95 7.18 -7.42 2.27
CA PHE A 95 5.77 -7.57 2.61
C PHE A 95 5.48 -8.99 3.12
N GLU A 96 5.89 -10.03 2.38
CA GLU A 96 5.68 -11.44 2.74
C GLU A 96 6.29 -11.75 4.11
N ALA A 97 7.56 -11.41 4.31
CA ALA A 97 8.23 -11.59 5.59
C ALA A 97 7.53 -10.86 6.74
N LYS A 98 6.95 -9.68 6.46
CA LYS A 98 6.21 -8.92 7.45
C LYS A 98 4.86 -9.57 7.78
N VAL A 99 4.13 -10.04 6.78
CA VAL A 99 2.83 -10.72 6.93
C VAL A 99 3.01 -12.00 7.73
N ASP A 100 3.98 -12.84 7.37
CA ASP A 100 4.30 -14.09 8.09
C ASP A 100 4.56 -13.83 9.58
N LYS A 101 5.32 -12.76 9.87
CA LYS A 101 5.60 -12.37 11.25
C LYS A 101 4.35 -11.88 11.99
N ILE A 102 3.49 -11.07 11.38
CA ILE A 102 2.31 -10.53 12.08
C ILE A 102 1.21 -11.59 12.28
N MET A 103 1.09 -12.56 11.37
CA MET A 103 0.11 -13.65 11.47
C MET A 103 0.34 -14.56 12.68
N GLN A 104 1.57 -14.60 13.20
CA GLN A 104 1.92 -15.37 14.41
C GLN A 104 1.61 -14.63 15.72
N ARG A 105 1.21 -13.35 15.66
CA ARG A 105 1.03 -12.53 16.86
C ARG A 105 -0.33 -12.77 17.51
N PRO A 106 -0.43 -12.69 18.85
CA PRO A 106 -1.71 -12.77 19.52
C PRO A 106 -2.60 -11.58 19.14
N ALA A 107 -3.84 -11.87 18.76
CA ALA A 107 -4.87 -10.85 18.60
C ALA A 107 -5.33 -10.36 19.98
N ARG A 108 -5.36 -9.04 20.19
CA ARG A 108 -5.83 -8.42 21.43
C ARG A 108 -6.96 -7.45 21.14
N LYS A 109 -8.02 -7.48 21.96
CA LYS A 109 -9.14 -6.53 21.84
C LYS A 109 -8.85 -5.28 22.66
N GLY A 110 -8.57 -4.17 21.97
CA GLY A 110 -8.43 -2.85 22.58
C GLY A 110 -9.73 -2.03 22.50
N ARG A 111 -9.70 -0.79 23.00
CA ARG A 111 -10.86 0.13 23.02
C ARG A 111 -11.46 0.43 21.65
N LEU A 112 -10.62 0.42 20.60
CA LEU A 112 -11.00 0.79 19.23
C LEU A 112 -11.14 -0.41 18.27
N GLY A 113 -10.93 -1.64 18.75
CA GLY A 113 -10.98 -2.84 17.91
C GLY A 113 -9.91 -3.87 18.24
N ILE A 114 -9.74 -4.84 17.34
CA ILE A 114 -8.69 -5.87 17.44
C ILE A 114 -7.36 -5.27 16.96
N ARG A 115 -6.29 -5.51 17.71
CA ARG A 115 -4.92 -5.14 17.36
C ARG A 115 -4.02 -6.37 17.40
N VAL A 116 -3.18 -6.51 16.38
CA VAL A 116 -2.18 -7.58 16.24
C VAL A 116 -0.82 -7.00 16.62
N THR A 117 -0.34 -7.29 17.83
CA THR A 117 0.87 -6.65 18.40
C THR A 117 1.68 -7.58 19.32
N GLU A 118 3.00 -7.41 19.29
CA GLU A 118 3.96 -8.08 20.21
C GLU A 118 4.06 -7.37 21.57
N TYR A 119 3.71 -6.08 21.62
CA TYR A 119 3.81 -5.30 22.85
C TYR A 119 2.81 -5.79 23.90
N THR A 120 3.36 -6.23 25.05
CA THR A 120 2.62 -6.24 26.30
C THR A 120 2.55 -4.80 26.79
N ASP A 121 1.35 -4.33 27.15
CA ASP A 121 1.24 -3.04 27.83
C ASP A 121 2.11 -3.13 29.09
N SER A 122 3.24 -2.42 29.08
CA SER A 122 4.13 -2.25 30.23
C SER A 122 3.73 -1.02 31.01
#